data_AF-A0A1G5BZI2-F1
#
_entry.id   AF-A0A1G5BZI2-F1
#
_cell.length_a   1.000
_cell.length_b   1.000
_cell.length_c   1.000
_cell.angle_alpha   90.00
_cell.angle_beta   90.00
_cell.angle_gamma   90.00
#
_symmetry.space_group_name_H-M   'P 1'
#
loop_
_entity.id
_entity.type
_entity.pdbx_description
1 polymer ?
#
loop_
_entity_poly.entity_id
_entity_poly.type
_entity_poly.pdbx_seq_one_letter_code
_entity_poly.pdbx_strand_id
1 'polypeptide(L)'
;MNIPRAIHARTKAKGCTAVAEHALDIADDGSNDWMESHAPENRGWRFNGEHVQRSRLRVETRKWFLSKLMPKVYGDKSSVELSGSLDFAKEILAARKRVAKKCVTE
;
A
#
# COMPACT_ATOMS: atom_id res chain seq x y z
N MET A 1 -29.30 -6.62 18.67
CA MET A 1 -28.12 -7.28 19.27
C MET A 1 -26.96 -6.30 19.22
N ASN A 2 -26.49 -5.81 20.37
CA ASN A 2 -25.46 -4.76 20.42
C ASN A 2 -24.09 -5.42 20.58
N ILE A 3 -23.31 -5.51 19.50
CA ILE A 3 -21.99 -6.17 19.52
C ILE A 3 -20.98 -5.20 20.14
N PRO A 4 -20.25 -5.58 21.20
CA PRO A 4 -19.23 -4.74 21.80
C PRO A 4 -18.18 -4.31 20.77
N ARG A 5 -17.86 -3.02 20.74
CA ARG A 5 -16.98 -2.40 19.73
C ARG A 5 -15.59 -3.05 19.66
N ALA A 6 -15.07 -3.57 20.79
CA ALA A 6 -13.82 -4.31 20.85
C ALA A 6 -13.87 -5.66 20.12
N ILE A 7 -14.97 -6.41 20.28
CA ILE A 7 -15.19 -7.69 19.57
C ILE A 7 -15.35 -7.42 18.07
N HIS A 8 -16.08 -6.37 17.71
CA HIS A 8 -16.25 -5.95 16.32
C HIS A 8 -14.91 -5.60 15.65
N ALA A 9 -14.07 -4.82 16.32
CA ALA A 9 -12.74 -4.47 15.83
C ALA A 9 -11.83 -5.70 15.66
N ARG A 10 -11.81 -6.61 16.64
CA ARG A 10 -11.02 -7.86 16.58
C ARG A 10 -11.49 -8.77 15.45
N THR A 11 -12.79 -8.90 15.26
CA THR A 11 -13.38 -9.75 14.20
C THR A 11 -13.08 -9.17 12.81
N LYS A 12 -13.19 -7.84 12.65
CA LYS A 12 -12.78 -7.16 11.42
C LYS A 12 -11.30 -7.37 11.10
N ALA A 13 -10.43 -7.28 12.10
CA ALA A 13 -9.00 -7.52 11.90
C ALA A 13 -8.73 -8.93 11.36
N LYS A 14 -9.34 -9.96 11.97
CA LYS A 14 -9.24 -11.35 11.48
C LYS A 14 -9.75 -11.51 10.05
N GLY A 15 -10.88 -10.89 9.72
CA GLY A 15 -11.42 -10.90 8.36
C GLY A 15 -10.48 -10.25 7.35
N CYS A 16 -9.82 -9.16 7.72
CA CYS A 16 -8.82 -8.51 6.85
C CYS A 16 -7.59 -9.40 6.64
N THR A 17 -7.12 -10.10 7.68
CA THR A 17 -6.01 -11.06 7.55
C THR A 17 -6.36 -12.18 6.59
N ALA A 18 -7.55 -12.78 6.71
CA ALA A 18 -8.00 -13.82 5.79
C ALA A 18 -8.11 -13.33 4.33
N VAL A 19 -8.56 -12.09 4.12
CA VAL A 19 -8.60 -11.48 2.77
C VAL A 19 -7.20 -11.27 2.20
N ALA A 20 -6.22 -10.93 3.06
CA ALA A 20 -4.83 -10.77 2.65
C ALA A 20 -4.19 -12.12 2.26
N GLU A 21 -4.40 -13.17 3.04
CA GLU A 21 -3.95 -14.53 2.73
C GLU A 21 -4.57 -15.03 1.42
N HIS A 22 -5.89 -14.88 1.26
CA HIS A 22 -6.57 -15.25 0.02
C HIS A 22 -6.11 -14.42 -1.19
N ALA A 23 -5.53 -13.24 -1.00
CA ALA A 23 -4.96 -12.49 -2.12
C ALA A 23 -3.67 -13.15 -2.64
N LEU A 24 -2.89 -13.80 -1.76
CA LEU A 24 -1.73 -14.59 -2.15
C LEU A 24 -2.16 -15.86 -2.87
N ASP A 25 -3.18 -16.56 -2.36
CA ASP A 25 -3.70 -17.76 -3.02
C ASP A 25 -4.15 -17.48 -4.48
N ILE A 26 -4.78 -16.32 -4.73
CA ILE A 26 -5.17 -15.91 -6.10
C ILE A 26 -3.94 -15.59 -6.96
N ALA A 27 -2.90 -15.01 -6.36
CA ALA A 27 -1.69 -14.64 -7.09
C ALA A 27 -0.87 -15.87 -7.50
N ASP A 28 -0.89 -16.91 -6.67
CA ASP A 28 -0.17 -18.17 -6.89
C ASP A 28 -0.97 -19.18 -7.75
N ASP A 29 -2.28 -18.99 -7.89
CA ASP A 29 -3.15 -19.83 -8.72
C ASP A 29 -3.06 -19.45 -10.21
N GLY A 30 -2.30 -20.25 -10.97
CA GLY A 30 -2.19 -20.16 -12.43
C GLY A 30 -3.19 -21.03 -13.21
N SER A 31 -4.21 -21.57 -12.54
CA SER A 31 -5.25 -22.38 -13.20
C SER A 31 -5.94 -21.57 -14.29
N ASN A 32 -6.27 -22.19 -15.44
CA ASN A 32 -6.97 -21.57 -16.57
C ASN A 32 -6.25 -20.40 -17.28
N ASP A 33 -4.99 -20.13 -16.95
CA ASP A 33 -4.16 -19.16 -17.69
C ASP A 33 -3.79 -19.67 -19.09
N TRP A 34 -3.87 -20.99 -19.28
CA TRP A 34 -3.68 -21.65 -20.56
C TRP A 34 -4.93 -22.46 -20.89
N MET A 35 -5.46 -22.27 -22.09
CA MET A 35 -6.61 -23.01 -22.60
C MET A 35 -6.21 -23.80 -23.83
N GLU A 36 -6.74 -25.01 -23.95
CA GLU A 36 -6.54 -25.82 -25.15
C GLU A 36 -7.26 -25.17 -26.34
N SER A 37 -6.51 -24.90 -27.40
CA SER A 37 -7.03 -24.42 -28.67
C SER A 37 -7.40 -25.61 -29.53
N HIS A 38 -8.69 -25.77 -29.83
CA HIS A 38 -9.18 -26.77 -30.79
C HIS A 38 -9.23 -26.23 -32.24
N ALA A 39 -8.58 -25.10 -32.52
CA ALA A 39 -8.53 -24.55 -33.87
C ALA A 39 -7.83 -25.53 -34.83
N PRO A 40 -8.41 -25.84 -36.00
CA PRO A 40 -7.88 -26.85 -36.91
C PRO A 40 -6.45 -26.56 -37.40
N GLU A 41 -6.07 -25.28 -37.51
CA GLU A 41 -4.73 -24.84 -37.94
C GLU A 41 -3.75 -24.58 -36.78
N ASN A 42 -4.23 -24.52 -35.55
CA ASN A 42 -3.41 -24.13 -34.40
C ASN A 42 -3.85 -24.87 -33.14
N ARG A 43 -3.66 -26.19 -33.17
CA ARG A 43 -3.87 -27.08 -32.01
C ARG A 43 -2.71 -26.90 -31.05
N GLY A 44 -3.00 -26.50 -29.83
CA GLY A 44 -1.99 -26.24 -28.80
C GLY A 44 -2.55 -25.41 -27.65
N TRP A 45 -1.67 -24.95 -26.77
CA TRP A 45 -2.06 -24.14 -25.63
C TRP A 45 -2.11 -22.65 -26.02
N ARG A 46 -3.27 -22.02 -25.82
CA ARG A 46 -3.46 -20.59 -26.00
C ARG A 46 -3.49 -19.90 -24.64
N PHE A 47 -2.70 -18.86 -24.50
CA PHE A 47 -2.71 -18.00 -23.32
C PHE A 47 -4.05 -17.26 -23.17
N ASN A 48 -4.65 -17.34 -21.99
CA ASN A 48 -5.88 -16.67 -21.62
C ASN A 48 -5.59 -15.37 -20.88
N GLY A 49 -5.36 -14.30 -21.65
CA GLY A 49 -5.10 -12.98 -21.08
C GLY A 49 -6.26 -12.43 -20.24
N GLU A 50 -7.49 -12.84 -20.48
CA GLU A 50 -8.64 -12.39 -19.68
C GLU A 50 -8.60 -12.98 -18.26
N HIS A 51 -8.22 -14.25 -18.13
CA HIS A 51 -8.12 -14.91 -16.84
C HIS A 51 -7.03 -14.27 -15.97
N VAL A 52 -5.84 -14.07 -16.53
CA VAL A 52 -4.72 -13.41 -15.84
C VAL A 52 -5.08 -11.99 -15.41
N GLN A 53 -5.72 -11.21 -16.29
CA GLN A 53 -6.13 -9.85 -15.96
C GLN A 53 -7.24 -9.81 -14.90
N ARG A 54 -8.14 -10.80 -14.89
CA ARG A 54 -9.14 -10.95 -13.84
C ARG A 54 -8.49 -11.29 -12.49
N SER A 55 -7.52 -12.20 -12.45
CA SER A 55 -6.77 -12.52 -11.23
C SER A 55 -6.01 -11.29 -10.71
N ARG A 56 -5.34 -10.54 -11.60
CA ARG A 56 -4.71 -9.26 -11.25
C ARG A 56 -5.71 -8.27 -10.66
N LEU A 57 -6.86 -8.07 -11.30
CA LEU A 57 -7.89 -7.14 -10.81
C LEU A 57 -8.40 -7.56 -9.42
N ARG A 58 -8.57 -8.86 -9.17
CA ARG A 58 -9.00 -9.40 -7.87
C ARG A 58 -7.97 -9.12 -6.77
N VAL A 59 -6.69 -9.24 -7.07
CA VAL A 59 -5.59 -8.94 -6.12
C VAL A 59 -5.52 -7.44 -5.84
N GLU A 60 -5.53 -6.60 -6.88
CA GLU A 60 -5.46 -5.14 -6.72
C GLU A 60 -6.66 -4.58 -5.95
N THR A 61 -7.87 -5.08 -6.22
CA THR A 61 -9.07 -4.67 -5.50
C THR A 61 -8.97 -5.01 -4.00
N ARG A 62 -8.42 -6.18 -3.66
CA ARG A 62 -8.21 -6.60 -2.26
C ARG A 62 -7.13 -5.74 -1.58
N LYS A 63 -6.02 -5.48 -2.26
CA LYS A 63 -4.95 -4.60 -1.76
C LYS A 63 -5.48 -3.20 -1.45
N TRP A 64 -6.25 -2.62 -2.38
CA TRP A 64 -6.88 -1.31 -2.18
C TRP A 64 -7.88 -1.33 -1.03
N PHE A 65 -8.72 -2.35 -0.95
CA PHE A 65 -9.70 -2.47 0.13
C PHE A 65 -9.03 -2.60 1.52
N LEU A 66 -7.96 -3.39 1.61
CA LEU A 66 -7.18 -3.58 2.84
C LEU A 66 -6.48 -2.29 3.28
N SER A 67 -5.92 -1.52 2.34
CA SER A 67 -5.27 -0.25 2.67
C SER A 67 -6.25 0.79 3.25
N LYS A 68 -7.53 0.74 2.86
CA LYS A 68 -8.59 1.60 3.42
C LYS A 68 -9.15 1.11 4.74
N LEU A 69 -9.32 -0.21 4.92
CA LEU A 69 -9.85 -0.78 6.16
C LEU A 69 -8.86 -0.76 7.33
N MET A 70 -7.59 -1.04 7.03
CA MET A 70 -6.53 -1.17 8.04
C MET A 70 -5.26 -0.43 7.59
N PRO A 71 -5.30 0.91 7.47
CA PRO A 71 -4.19 1.70 6.95
C PRO A 71 -2.91 1.60 7.80
N LYS A 72 -3.03 1.30 9.10
CA LYS A 72 -1.87 1.11 9.98
C LYS A 72 -1.04 -0.13 9.63
N VAL A 73 -1.68 -1.18 9.10
CA VAL A 73 -1.05 -2.48 8.81
C VAL A 73 -0.75 -2.61 7.32
N TYR A 74 -1.73 -2.31 6.46
CA TYR A 74 -1.66 -2.50 5.01
C TYR A 74 -1.60 -1.19 4.21
N GLY A 75 -1.44 -0.05 4.87
CA GLY A 75 -1.23 1.22 4.20
C GLY A 75 0.17 1.33 3.61
N ASP A 76 0.29 2.16 2.57
CA ASP A 76 1.58 2.44 1.95
C ASP A 76 2.49 3.16 2.96
N LYS A 77 3.69 2.62 3.17
CA LYS A 77 4.72 3.24 4.02
C LYS A 77 5.71 3.95 3.11
N SER A 78 5.76 5.28 3.18
CA SER A 78 6.81 6.08 2.56
C SER A 78 7.77 6.57 3.64
N SER A 79 9.05 6.23 3.50
CA SER A 79 10.14 6.85 4.23
C SER A 79 10.68 8.01 3.41
N VAL A 80 10.58 9.23 3.92
CA VAL A 80 11.17 10.42 3.30
C VAL A 80 12.45 10.73 4.05
N GLU A 81 13.59 10.46 3.40
CA GLU A 81 14.91 10.89 3.87
C GLU A 81 15.06 12.39 3.60
N LEU A 82 15.20 13.18 4.65
CA LEU A 82 15.42 14.63 4.53
C LEU A 82 16.94 14.88 4.46
N SER A 83 17.50 14.91 3.25
CA SER A 83 18.95 15.12 3.02
C SER A 83 19.41 16.58 3.14
N GLY A 84 18.55 17.48 3.64
CA GLY A 84 18.90 18.88 3.85
C GLY A 84 19.78 19.04 5.08
N SER A 85 21.00 19.55 4.91
CA SER A 85 21.82 19.99 6.04
C SER A 85 21.19 21.25 6.65
N LEU A 86 20.46 21.08 7.75
CA LEU A 86 19.99 22.19 8.57
C LEU A 86 21.13 22.57 9.52
N ASP A 87 21.91 23.56 9.12
CA ASP A 87 22.96 24.14 9.97
C ASP A 87 22.31 25.08 11.00
N PHE A 88 21.62 24.48 11.98
CA PHE A 88 20.92 25.19 13.05
C PHE A 88 21.82 26.19 13.78
N ALA A 89 23.12 25.90 13.87
CA ALA A 89 24.10 26.78 14.49
C ALA A 89 24.24 28.11 13.72
N LYS A 90 24.28 28.07 12.38
CA LYS A 90 24.35 29.29 11.56
C LYS A 90 23.08 30.12 11.67
N GLU A 91 21.91 29.49 11.67
CA GLU A 91 20.63 30.22 11.78
C GLU A 91 20.47 30.87 13.15
N ILE A 92 20.80 30.16 14.24
CA ILE A 92 20.76 30.70 15.61
C ILE A 92 21.74 31.87 15.74
N LEU A 93 22.95 31.75 15.19
CA LEU A 93 23.94 32.82 15.22
C LEU A 93 23.45 34.06 14.46
N ALA A 94 22.86 33.87 13.27
CA ALA A 94 22.29 34.96 12.48
C ALA A 94 21.13 35.66 13.23
N ALA A 95 20.26 34.90 13.90
CA ALA A 95 19.17 35.45 14.71
C ALA A 95 19.70 36.29 15.88
N ARG A 96 20.69 35.79 16.64
CA ARG A 96 21.32 36.52 17.75
C ARG A 96 21.96 37.84 17.28
N LYS A 97 22.63 37.83 16.12
CA LYS A 97 23.21 39.04 15.52
C LYS A 97 22.14 40.09 15.16
N ARG A 98 20.97 39.69 14.68
CA ARG A 98 19.86 40.63 14.37
C ARG A 98 19.30 41.28 15.64
N VAL A 99 19.11 40.50 16.70
CA VAL A 99 18.65 41.02 18.01
C VAL A 99 19.67 42.01 18.57
N ALA A 100 20.95 41.65 18.56
CA ALA A 100 22.01 42.55 19.02
C ALA A 100 22.08 43.86 18.21
N LYS A 101 21.92 43.80 16.88
CA LYS A 101 21.89 44.99 16.03
C LYS A 101 20.69 45.89 16.34
N LYS A 102 19.53 45.32 16.63
CA LYS A 102 18.31 46.08 16.98
C LYS A 102 18.46 46.85 18.30
N CYS A 103 19.07 46.25 19.31
CA CYS A 103 19.31 46.90 20.62
C CYS A 103 20.34 48.05 20.58
N VAL A 104 21.17 48.15 19.53
CA VAL A 104 22.19 49.20 19.39
C VAL A 104 21.68 50.42 18.62
N THR A 105 20.55 50.26 17.90
CA THR A 105 19.94 51.32 17.07
C THR A 105 18.74 51.99 17.72
N GLU A 106 18.40 51.63 18.95
CA GLU A 106 17.39 52.28 19.81
C GLU A 106 18.08 53.13 20.89
#